data_AF-L8EPI1-F1
#
_entry.id   AF-L8EPI1-F1
#
_cell.length_a   1.000
_cell.length_b   1.000
_cell.length_c   1.000
_cell.angle_alpha   90.00
_cell.angle_beta   90.00
_cell.angle_gamma   90.00
#
_symmetry.space_group_name_H-M   'P 1'
#
loop_
_entity.id
_entity.type
_entity.pdbx_description
1 polymer ?
#
loop_
_entity_poly.entity_id
_entity_poly.type
_entity_poly.pdbx_seq_one_letter_code
_entity_poly.pdbx_strand_id
1 'polypeptide(L)'
;MNHRTAIALSAALVAAAGLTACGGSAKSESRPAAPAGAGSPSAEQEPSKAIADAEARLGIPPKPDAATQARYVAALDAISRDIVNGKPERAVSRGRSTCGTIHSFPKDHAKQVEQTRQRFSGATQFNAAQAEKILEAVHTHLCPKN
;
A
#
# COMPACT_ATOMS: atom_id res chain seq x y z
N MET A 1 8.75 32.24 -28.70
CA MET A 1 7.77 32.22 -29.80
C MET A 1 7.80 30.80 -30.37
N ASN A 2 6.79 29.95 -30.18
CA ASN A 2 5.46 30.09 -30.77
C ASN A 2 4.38 29.42 -29.88
N HIS A 3 3.34 30.18 -29.54
CA HIS A 3 2.06 29.67 -29.03
C HIS A 3 1.12 29.44 -30.21
N ARG A 4 0.37 28.33 -30.22
CA ARG A 4 -0.93 28.25 -30.92
C ARG A 4 -1.92 27.38 -30.15
N THR A 5 -2.99 28.04 -29.76
CA THR A 5 -4.25 27.59 -29.16
C THR A 5 -5.22 27.04 -30.21
N ALA A 6 -6.08 26.07 -29.86
CA ALA A 6 -7.45 25.97 -30.37
C ALA A 6 -8.34 25.08 -29.47
N ILE A 7 -9.50 25.61 -29.12
CA ILE A 7 -10.60 25.02 -28.34
C ILE A 7 -11.65 24.47 -29.33
N ALA A 8 -12.31 23.35 -29.00
CA ALA A 8 -13.64 23.06 -29.55
C ALA A 8 -14.50 22.31 -28.51
N LEU A 9 -15.53 23.01 -28.03
CA LEU A 9 -16.65 22.52 -27.22
C LEU A 9 -17.65 21.76 -28.10
N SER A 10 -18.29 20.73 -27.55
CA SER A 10 -19.60 20.27 -28.04
C SER A 10 -20.37 19.60 -26.89
N ALA A 11 -21.48 20.24 -26.50
CA ALA A 11 -22.45 19.81 -25.51
C ALA A 11 -23.81 19.64 -26.19
N ALA A 12 -24.57 18.59 -25.85
CA ALA A 12 -26.04 18.50 -25.84
C ALA A 12 -26.43 17.10 -25.29
N LEU A 13 -27.01 16.94 -24.10
CA LEU A 13 -28.42 17.13 -23.67
C LEU A 13 -29.44 16.21 -24.38
N VAL A 14 -30.01 15.24 -23.65
CA VAL A 14 -31.47 14.95 -23.58
C VAL A 14 -31.80 14.32 -22.20
N ALA A 15 -32.84 14.86 -21.56
CA ALA A 15 -33.41 14.47 -20.28
C ALA A 15 -34.70 13.64 -20.46
N ALA A 16 -35.10 12.84 -19.46
CA ALA A 16 -36.49 12.76 -18.96
C ALA A 16 -36.70 11.71 -17.84
N ALA A 17 -37.15 12.22 -16.69
CA ALA A 17 -38.19 11.77 -15.76
C ALA A 17 -38.50 10.27 -15.50
N GLY A 18 -38.60 9.96 -14.20
CA GLY A 18 -39.34 8.80 -13.66
C GLY A 18 -39.47 8.87 -12.14
N LEU A 19 -40.39 9.72 -11.63
CA LEU A 19 -40.81 9.76 -10.22
C LEU A 19 -42.23 9.19 -10.09
N THR A 20 -42.36 8.00 -9.50
CA THR A 20 -43.59 7.48 -8.86
C THR A 20 -43.14 6.56 -7.70
N ALA A 21 -43.14 6.99 -6.44
CA ALA A 21 -44.31 7.04 -5.56
C ALA A 21 -45.02 5.67 -5.43
N CYS A 22 -44.64 4.90 -4.42
CA CYS A 22 -45.54 3.95 -3.77
C CYS A 22 -45.26 4.03 -2.27
N GLY A 23 -46.13 4.73 -1.55
CA GLY A 23 -46.19 4.71 -0.10
C GLY A 23 -47.13 3.62 0.40
N GLY A 24 -46.99 3.25 1.68
CA GLY A 24 -48.12 2.77 2.47
C GLY A 24 -47.93 1.50 3.30
N SER A 25 -47.43 1.71 4.52
CA SER A 25 -47.94 1.13 5.79
C SER A 25 -47.68 -0.34 6.19
N ALA A 26 -46.76 -0.45 7.15
CA ALA A 26 -46.91 -1.10 8.46
C ALA A 26 -47.19 -2.62 8.54
N LYS A 27 -46.16 -3.36 8.95
CA LYS A 27 -46.26 -4.20 10.16
C LYS A 27 -45.00 -4.04 11.02
N SER A 28 -45.21 -3.52 12.23
CA SER A 28 -44.27 -3.60 13.34
C SER A 28 -44.17 -5.05 13.78
N GLU A 29 -42.96 -5.59 13.89
CA GLU A 29 -42.68 -6.63 14.87
C GLU A 29 -41.23 -6.48 15.37
N SER A 30 -41.15 -5.95 16.60
CA SER A 30 -40.17 -6.18 17.66
C SER A 30 -38.70 -6.45 17.32
N ARG A 31 -37.87 -5.43 17.62
CA ARG A 31 -36.43 -5.54 17.88
C ARG A 31 -36.17 -6.50 19.07
N PRO A 32 -35.02 -7.20 19.10
CA PRO A 32 -34.07 -6.87 20.16
C PRO A 32 -32.65 -6.60 19.67
N ALA A 33 -32.02 -5.69 20.40
CA ALA A 33 -30.60 -5.38 20.58
C ALA A 33 -29.56 -5.87 19.56
N ALA A 34 -28.74 -4.90 19.14
CA ALA A 34 -27.44 -5.09 18.53
C ALA A 34 -26.51 -5.98 19.38
N PRO A 35 -25.42 -6.46 18.77
CA PRO A 35 -24.13 -6.09 19.32
C PRO A 35 -23.46 -5.08 18.41
N ALA A 36 -23.07 -3.95 19.02
CA ALA A 36 -21.97 -3.17 18.53
C ALA A 36 -20.74 -4.10 18.43
N GLY A 37 -20.35 -4.42 17.20
CA GLY A 37 -19.06 -5.00 16.88
C GLY A 37 -18.29 -3.99 16.04
N ALA A 38 -17.96 -2.85 16.64
CA ALA A 38 -16.83 -2.06 16.16
C ALA A 38 -15.59 -2.93 16.34
N GLY A 39 -15.29 -3.76 15.34
CA GLY A 39 -14.01 -4.44 15.21
C GLY A 39 -12.97 -3.38 14.90
N SER A 40 -12.50 -2.70 15.94
CA SER A 40 -11.20 -2.04 15.90
C SER A 40 -10.19 -3.12 15.53
N PRO A 41 -9.42 -3.03 14.43
CA PRO A 41 -8.28 -3.92 14.24
C PRO A 41 -7.21 -3.47 15.23
N SER A 42 -7.28 -3.99 16.45
CA SER A 42 -6.25 -3.86 17.46
C SER A 42 -6.12 -5.18 18.20
N ALA A 43 -5.60 -6.14 17.45
CA ALA A 43 -4.67 -7.17 17.90
C ALA A 43 -3.99 -7.69 16.63
N GLU A 44 -2.66 -7.85 16.64
CA GLU A 44 -1.90 -8.48 15.56
C GLU A 44 -2.45 -9.89 15.33
N GLN A 45 -3.32 -10.04 14.34
CA GLN A 45 -3.81 -11.34 13.92
C GLN A 45 -2.75 -11.93 13.01
N GLU A 46 -2.15 -13.04 13.45
CA GLU A 46 -1.20 -13.79 12.62
C GLU A 46 -1.85 -14.12 11.26
N PRO A 47 -1.12 -13.97 10.15
CA PRO A 47 -1.64 -14.34 8.85
C PRO A 47 -1.99 -15.82 8.83
N SER A 48 -3.14 -16.16 8.24
CA SER A 48 -3.49 -17.57 8.04
C SER A 48 -2.39 -18.30 7.26
N LYS A 49 -2.24 -19.61 7.48
CA LYS A 49 -1.25 -20.44 6.77
C LYS A 49 -1.32 -20.26 5.24
N ALA A 50 -2.53 -20.15 4.69
CA ALA A 50 -2.71 -19.95 3.25
C ALA A 50 -2.12 -18.61 2.75
N ILE A 51 -2.21 -17.54 3.55
CA ILE A 51 -1.61 -16.23 3.23
C ILE A 51 -0.09 -16.33 3.33
N ALA A 52 0.44 -16.92 4.41
CA ALA A 52 1.87 -17.09 4.60
C ALA A 52 2.51 -17.92 3.46
N ASP A 53 1.84 -19.01 3.05
CA ASP A 53 2.29 -19.85 1.94
C ASP A 53 2.28 -19.08 0.60
N ALA A 54 1.28 -18.21 0.38
CA ALA A 54 1.23 -17.36 -0.81
C ALA A 54 2.34 -16.29 -0.81
N GLU A 55 2.57 -15.63 0.33
CA GLU A 55 3.66 -14.66 0.50
C GLU A 55 5.02 -15.30 0.23
N ALA A 56 5.26 -16.50 0.79
CA ALA A 56 6.51 -17.24 0.59
C ALA A 56 6.76 -17.57 -0.90
N ARG A 57 5.72 -18.00 -1.63
CA ARG A 57 5.82 -18.26 -3.09
C ARG A 57 6.14 -17.00 -3.89
N LEU A 58 5.72 -15.84 -3.41
CA LEU A 58 6.01 -14.55 -4.02
C LEU A 58 7.37 -13.99 -3.60
N GLY A 59 8.13 -14.69 -2.73
CA GLY A 59 9.41 -14.21 -2.21
C GLY A 59 9.27 -13.10 -1.15
N ILE A 60 8.09 -13.00 -0.52
CA ILE A 60 7.85 -12.08 0.59
C ILE A 60 8.18 -12.85 1.89
N PRO A 61 9.23 -12.46 2.63
CA PRO A 61 9.62 -13.15 3.87
C PRO A 61 8.57 -12.94 4.95
N PRO A 62 8.53 -13.76 6.03
CA PRO A 62 7.67 -13.53 7.19
C PRO A 62 7.94 -12.16 7.84
N LYS A 63 7.07 -11.73 8.76
CA LYS A 63 7.30 -10.49 9.52
C LYS A 63 8.63 -10.65 10.30
N PRO A 64 9.59 -9.71 10.15
CA PRO A 64 10.85 -9.78 10.88
C PRO A 64 10.61 -9.57 12.38
N ASP A 65 11.55 -10.03 13.21
CA ASP A 65 11.54 -9.75 14.64
C ASP A 65 11.71 -8.25 14.93
N ALA A 66 11.39 -7.83 16.17
CA ALA A 66 11.42 -6.44 16.57
C ALA A 66 12.81 -5.77 16.42
N ALA A 67 13.90 -6.51 16.65
CA ALA A 67 15.25 -5.96 16.53
C ALA A 67 15.62 -5.72 15.05
N THR A 68 15.23 -6.63 14.16
CA THR A 68 15.38 -6.49 12.71
C THR A 68 14.53 -5.33 12.17
N GLN A 69 13.29 -5.19 12.65
CA GLN A 69 12.44 -4.04 12.33
C GLN A 69 13.08 -2.72 12.75
N ALA A 70 13.58 -2.62 13.99
CA ALA A 70 14.21 -1.42 14.49
C ALA A 70 15.45 -1.02 13.67
N ARG A 71 16.30 -1.98 13.30
CA ARG A 71 17.47 -1.73 12.43
C ARG A 71 17.04 -1.23 11.05
N TYR A 72 16.04 -1.87 10.45
CA TYR A 72 15.53 -1.46 9.14
C TYR A 72 14.93 -0.04 9.18
N VAL A 73 14.10 0.26 10.18
CA VAL A 73 13.51 1.59 10.35
C VAL A 73 14.58 2.66 10.59
N ALA A 74 15.59 2.37 11.41
CA ALA A 74 16.71 3.29 11.63
C ALA A 74 17.51 3.55 10.34
N ALA A 75 17.72 2.53 9.50
CA ALA A 75 18.35 2.67 8.21
C ALA A 75 17.53 3.57 7.26
N LEU A 76 16.19 3.43 7.25
CA LEU A 76 15.31 4.30 6.47
C LEU A 76 15.33 5.75 6.98
N ASP A 77 15.25 5.96 8.29
CA ASP A 77 15.30 7.30 8.88
C ASP A 77 16.62 8.03 8.58
N ALA A 78 17.74 7.29 8.51
CA ALA A 78 19.04 7.82 8.11
C ALA A 78 19.10 8.26 6.63
N ILE A 79 18.26 7.70 5.76
CA ILE A 79 18.10 8.15 4.37
C ILE A 79 17.21 9.39 4.32
N SER A 80 16.03 9.30 4.94
CA SER A 80 15.10 10.41 5.14
C SER A 80 13.97 9.98 6.08
N ARG A 81 13.67 10.82 7.08
CA ARG A 81 12.56 10.60 8.01
C ARG A 81 11.19 10.57 7.34
N ASP A 82 11.05 11.16 6.15
CA ASP A 82 9.81 11.14 5.35
C ASP A 82 9.50 9.75 4.79
N ILE A 83 10.48 8.85 4.74
CA ILE A 83 10.28 7.47 4.27
C ILE A 83 9.45 6.68 5.28
N VAL A 84 9.77 6.83 6.58
CA VAL A 84 9.04 6.22 7.68
C VAL A 84 7.79 7.03 8.01
N ASN A 85 7.91 8.37 8.03
CA ASN A 85 6.83 9.33 8.30
C ASN A 85 5.98 8.95 9.54
N GLY A 86 6.66 8.56 10.62
CA GLY A 86 6.03 8.12 11.87
C GLY A 86 5.23 6.80 11.77
N LYS A 87 5.39 6.04 10.69
CA LYS A 87 4.66 4.78 10.42
C LYS A 87 5.63 3.61 10.21
N PRO A 88 6.36 3.16 11.25
CA PRO A 88 7.38 2.12 11.15
C PRO A 88 6.83 0.79 10.60
N GLU A 89 5.68 0.32 11.09
CA GLU A 89 5.04 -0.91 10.61
C GLU A 89 4.72 -0.87 9.11
N ARG A 90 4.27 0.29 8.63
CA ARG A 90 3.99 0.49 7.19
C ARG A 90 5.28 0.47 6.38
N ALA A 91 6.35 1.05 6.89
CA ALA A 91 7.66 1.02 6.24
C ALA A 91 8.19 -0.42 6.14
N VAL A 92 8.11 -1.19 7.24
CA VAL A 92 8.48 -2.62 7.28
C VAL A 92 7.64 -3.43 6.29
N SER A 93 6.31 -3.25 6.28
CA SER A 93 5.42 -3.91 5.34
C SER A 93 5.79 -3.61 3.88
N ARG A 94 6.04 -2.35 3.54
CA ARG A 94 6.52 -1.95 2.20
C ARG A 94 7.86 -2.60 1.85
N GLY A 95 8.79 -2.64 2.80
CA GLY A 95 10.09 -3.30 2.63
C GLY A 95 9.95 -4.79 2.33
N ARG A 96 9.13 -5.51 3.11
CA ARG A 96 8.82 -6.94 2.87
C ARG A 96 8.22 -7.16 1.48
N SER A 97 7.28 -6.31 1.06
CA SER A 97 6.72 -6.40 -0.29
C SER A 97 7.74 -6.13 -1.40
N THR A 98 8.78 -5.31 -1.13
CA THR A 98 9.89 -5.11 -2.08
C THR A 98 10.73 -6.38 -2.25
N CYS A 99 10.84 -7.26 -1.25
CA CYS A 99 11.44 -8.58 -1.43
C CYS A 99 10.76 -9.37 -2.56
N GLY A 100 9.44 -9.28 -2.68
CA GLY A 100 8.73 -9.93 -3.79
C GLY A 100 9.10 -9.36 -5.16
N THR A 101 9.34 -8.04 -5.27
CA THR A 101 9.89 -7.44 -6.48
C THR A 101 11.29 -7.95 -6.79
N ILE A 102 12.17 -8.01 -5.80
CA ILE A 102 13.53 -8.55 -5.94
C ILE A 102 13.47 -9.99 -6.44
N HIS A 103 12.58 -10.80 -5.86
CA HIS A 103 12.37 -12.20 -6.22
C HIS A 103 11.86 -12.35 -7.67
N SER A 104 10.89 -11.54 -8.10
CA SER A 104 10.35 -11.60 -9.47
C SER A 104 11.32 -11.06 -10.54
N PHE A 105 12.23 -10.17 -10.17
CA PHE A 105 13.12 -9.47 -11.10
C PHE A 105 14.60 -9.54 -10.66
N PRO A 106 15.19 -10.73 -10.45
CA PRO A 106 16.46 -10.89 -9.74
C PRO A 106 17.67 -10.26 -10.45
N LYS A 107 17.56 -9.98 -11.75
CA LYS A 107 18.63 -9.41 -12.60
C LYS A 107 18.27 -8.04 -13.17
N ASP A 108 17.08 -7.52 -12.89
CA ASP A 108 16.62 -6.23 -13.41
C ASP A 108 16.62 -5.20 -12.28
N HIS A 109 17.82 -4.70 -11.99
CA HIS A 109 18.04 -3.73 -10.93
C HIS A 109 17.25 -2.43 -11.16
N ALA A 110 17.19 -1.95 -12.41
CA ALA A 110 16.44 -0.74 -12.76
C ALA A 110 14.94 -0.90 -12.42
N LYS A 111 14.37 -2.07 -12.72
CA LYS A 111 12.98 -2.38 -12.33
C LYS A 111 12.80 -2.42 -10.82
N GLN A 112 13.73 -3.01 -10.08
CA GLN A 112 13.68 -3.06 -8.61
C GLN A 112 13.68 -1.66 -8.00
N VAL A 113 14.55 -0.76 -8.49
CA VAL A 113 14.64 0.64 -8.04
C VAL A 113 13.34 1.38 -8.35
N GLU A 114 12.83 1.26 -9.57
CA GLU A 114 11.60 1.95 -9.98
C GLU A 114 10.38 1.48 -9.18
N GLN A 115 10.23 0.18 -8.96
CA GLN A 115 9.15 -0.36 -8.13
C GLN A 115 9.29 0.04 -6.66
N THR A 116 10.53 0.11 -6.14
CA THR A 116 10.80 0.63 -4.79
C THR A 116 10.39 2.09 -4.70
N ARG A 117 10.77 2.91 -5.67
CA ARG A 117 10.37 4.32 -5.75
C ARG A 117 8.86 4.47 -5.70
N GLN A 118 8.13 3.74 -6.54
CA GLN A 118 6.66 3.78 -6.58
C GLN A 118 6.02 3.34 -5.25
N ARG A 119 6.54 2.28 -4.63
CA ARG A 119 5.98 1.73 -3.38
C ARG A 119 6.13 2.67 -2.19
N PHE A 120 7.27 3.35 -2.11
CA PHE A 120 7.57 4.26 -0.99
C PHE A 120 7.02 5.67 -1.20
N SER A 121 6.87 6.10 -2.46
CA SER A 121 6.27 7.40 -2.79
C SER A 121 4.80 7.49 -2.35
N GLY A 122 4.34 8.72 -2.15
CA GLY A 122 3.00 9.07 -1.70
C GLY A 122 2.80 10.57 -1.78
N ALA A 123 2.50 11.23 -0.67
CA ALA A 123 2.53 12.70 -0.60
C ALA A 123 3.95 13.23 -0.89
N THR A 124 4.97 12.55 -0.35
CA THR A 124 6.38 12.78 -0.70
C THR A 124 6.74 11.90 -1.88
N GLN A 125 7.35 12.50 -2.91
CA GLN A 125 7.89 11.79 -4.07
C GLN A 125 9.39 11.58 -3.88
N PHE A 126 9.85 10.34 -4.01
CA PHE A 126 11.28 10.02 -3.92
C PHE A 126 11.89 9.93 -5.32
N ASN A 127 13.12 10.41 -5.46
CA ASN A 127 13.88 10.25 -6.70
C ASN A 127 14.54 8.87 -6.78
N ALA A 128 15.14 8.54 -7.93
CA ALA A 128 15.79 7.25 -8.15
C ALA A 128 16.94 6.99 -7.17
N ALA A 129 17.75 8.00 -6.84
CA ALA A 129 18.87 7.84 -5.92
C ALA A 129 18.42 7.55 -4.47
N GLN A 130 17.29 8.11 -4.03
CA GLN A 130 16.69 7.76 -2.74
C GLN A 130 16.10 6.35 -2.78
N ALA A 131 15.42 5.99 -3.86
CA ALA A 131 14.86 4.64 -4.04
C ALA A 131 15.94 3.56 -4.06
N GLU A 132 17.10 3.84 -4.67
CA GLU A 132 18.31 3.00 -4.63
C GLU A 132 18.72 2.67 -3.19
N LYS A 133 18.88 3.70 -2.35
CA LYS A 133 19.27 3.54 -0.94
C LYS A 133 18.23 2.76 -0.14
N ILE A 134 16.94 2.98 -0.43
CA ILE A 134 15.85 2.21 0.19
C ILE A 134 15.94 0.73 -0.22
N LEU A 135 16.18 0.44 -1.50
CA LEU A 135 16.35 -0.91 -2.01
C LEU A 135 17.56 -1.61 -1.37
N GLU A 136 18.66 -0.91 -1.19
CA GLU A 136 19.84 -1.41 -0.48
C GLU A 136 19.51 -1.76 0.98
N ALA A 137 18.82 -0.88 1.70
CA ALA A 137 18.38 -1.16 3.08
C ALA A 137 17.45 -2.39 3.14
N VAL A 138 16.59 -2.58 2.13
CA VAL A 138 15.73 -3.77 2.01
C VAL A 138 16.57 -5.04 1.82
N HIS A 139 17.54 -5.04 0.92
CA HIS A 139 18.46 -6.18 0.73
C HIS A 139 19.24 -6.52 2.00
N THR A 140 19.74 -5.51 2.71
CA THR A 140 20.57 -5.71 3.90
C THR A 140 19.79 -6.26 5.08
N HIS A 141 18.56 -5.80 5.30
CA HIS A 141 17.84 -6.10 6.54
C HIS A 141 16.68 -7.08 6.38
N LEU A 142 16.05 -7.16 5.22
CA LEU A 142 14.79 -7.90 5.03
C LEU A 142 14.89 -9.03 4.01
N CYS A 143 15.69 -8.86 2.95
CA CYS A 143 15.85 -9.88 1.90
C CYS A 143 17.35 -10.19 1.66
N PRO A 144 18.07 -10.72 2.67
CA PRO A 144 19.46 -11.14 2.48
C PRO A 144 19.53 -12.25 1.42
N LYS A 145 20.58 -12.21 0.60
CA LYS A 145 20.88 -13.29 -0.35
C LYS A 145 21.31 -14.51 0.47
N ASN A 146 20.52 -15.57 0.43
CA ASN A 146 20.93 -16.89 0.92
C ASN A 146 21.90 -17.54 -0.08
#